data_AF-A0A7C5AWZ2-F1
#
_entry.id   AF-A0A7C5AWZ2-F1
#
_cell.length_a   1.000
_cell.length_b   1.000
_cell.length_c   1.000
_cell.angle_alpha   90.00
_cell.angle_beta   90.00
_cell.angle_gamma   90.00
#
_symmetry.space_group_name_H-M   'P 1'
#
loop_
_entity.id
_entity.type
_entity.pdbx_description
1 polymer ?
#
loop_
_entity_poly.entity_id
_entity_poly.type
_entity_poly.pdbx_seq_one_letter_code
_entity_poly.pdbx_strand_id
1 'polypeptide(L)'
;MSRTLIAILAVCAALGLMTQAIHGQTPQIWAYSNLYQQGDQVVGYAETDLLSPSLPCWETYVWCWWQCNSYVEATLYNNWQYRASYWYEQFQGGCWVMVWAPLAEGSWSLRSNHGVSDIYYNTDYGMEMYYPYLFQFRERYIAIYPAVTISGDQYVPDSEYSWAAFFYLLYTGAQPTSFDWSFEAEPGAGNWPNVSFSNPSGSFTWTNSHWYANPDSPCDASLTSTYTITGTARFGQIERSAQASLGVTVPWNPGGRTFPPELTVVSLSYEFQQSMYMIRDAVVQRGAPQVVIYVPPSSQFYYKVWIHEQEHVQQFGPGRILGDLYNADELRNLLIGISAPTLDQLSALVTDVQYLYLGLQNAVLELRAPYAEHEAYQVSDQSDPRYVYQGCGR
;
A
#
# COMPACT_ATOMS: atom_id res chain seq x y z
N MET A 1 -40.44 -3.52 -29.08
CA MET A 1 -40.35 -4.52 -27.99
C MET A 1 -39.48 -3.92 -26.89
N SER A 2 -40.07 -3.65 -25.72
CA SER A 2 -39.80 -4.34 -24.44
C SER A 2 -38.51 -3.84 -23.75
N ARG A 3 -38.53 -2.91 -22.78
CA ARG A 3 -39.04 -2.96 -21.38
C ARG A 3 -38.08 -3.62 -20.35
N THR A 4 -37.73 -2.85 -19.29
CA THR A 4 -37.88 -3.20 -17.83
C THR A 4 -36.98 -4.31 -17.24
N LEU A 5 -36.20 -4.14 -16.14
CA LEU A 5 -35.85 -2.97 -15.27
C LEU A 5 -34.70 -3.33 -14.26
N ILE A 6 -34.26 -2.36 -13.44
CA ILE A 6 -33.75 -2.42 -12.02
C ILE A 6 -33.15 -3.74 -11.46
N ALA A 7 -31.92 -3.67 -10.91
CA ALA A 7 -31.54 -4.04 -9.51
C ALA A 7 -30.08 -4.52 -9.35
N ILE A 8 -29.20 -3.71 -8.76
CA ILE A 8 -28.21 -4.18 -7.75
C ILE A 8 -28.13 -3.11 -6.66
N LEU A 9 -28.83 -3.36 -5.56
CA LEU A 9 -28.78 -2.65 -4.29
C LEU A 9 -28.82 -3.77 -3.23
N ALA A 10 -28.07 -3.59 -2.13
CA ALA A 10 -27.84 -4.56 -1.04
C ALA A 10 -26.84 -5.72 -1.31
N VAL A 11 -25.61 -5.54 -0.81
CA VAL A 11 -25.00 -6.46 0.19
C VAL A 11 -24.20 -5.62 1.18
N CYS A 12 -24.85 -5.21 2.28
CA CYS A 12 -24.25 -4.85 3.58
C CYS A 12 -25.39 -4.65 4.60
N ALA A 13 -26.24 -5.67 4.70
CA ALA A 13 -27.40 -5.71 5.58
C ALA A 13 -27.44 -7.05 6.31
N ALA A 14 -26.43 -7.27 7.16
CA ALA A 14 -26.38 -8.38 8.11
C ALA A 14 -25.63 -7.89 9.36
N LEU A 15 -26.21 -8.14 10.55
CA LEU A 15 -25.80 -7.63 11.87
C LEU A 15 -26.09 -6.14 12.10
N GLY A 16 -27.26 -5.84 12.68
CA GLY A 16 -27.64 -4.46 13.04
C GLY A 16 -28.96 -4.26 13.80
N LEU A 17 -29.74 -5.31 14.10
CA LEU A 17 -30.95 -5.19 14.94
C LEU A 17 -31.18 -6.45 15.79
N MET A 18 -30.71 -6.41 17.04
CA MET A 18 -31.55 -6.77 18.19
C MET A 18 -30.94 -6.25 19.50
N THR A 19 -31.68 -5.34 20.14
CA THR A 19 -31.79 -5.12 21.59
C THR A 19 -30.74 -5.74 22.52
N GLN A 20 -30.00 -4.88 23.23
CA GLN A 20 -30.17 -4.77 24.69
C GLN A 20 -29.59 -3.45 25.21
N ALA A 21 -30.39 -2.73 26.00
CA ALA A 21 -29.86 -1.69 26.86
C ALA A 21 -29.13 -2.36 28.03
N ILE A 22 -27.85 -2.05 28.21
CA ILE A 22 -27.13 -2.31 29.45
C ILE A 22 -26.65 -0.96 29.99
N HIS A 23 -26.76 -0.81 31.30
CA HIS A 23 -26.57 0.44 32.03
C HIS A 23 -25.22 1.12 31.75
N GLY A 24 -25.30 2.46 31.65
CA GLY A 24 -24.45 3.30 32.49
C GLY A 24 -22.99 3.45 32.08
N GLN A 25 -22.74 4.00 30.90
CA GLN A 25 -21.97 5.25 30.73
C GLN A 25 -21.92 5.59 29.23
N THR A 26 -22.65 6.64 28.82
CA THR A 26 -22.35 7.29 27.54
C THR A 26 -20.96 7.92 27.64
N PRO A 27 -20.09 7.79 26.62
CA PRO A 27 -18.89 8.59 26.58
C PRO A 27 -19.30 10.06 26.55
N GLN A 28 -18.87 10.83 27.56
CA GLN A 28 -18.93 12.28 27.48
C GLN A 28 -18.04 12.68 26.29
N ILE A 29 -18.66 13.15 25.21
CA ILE A 29 -17.90 13.69 24.09
C ILE A 29 -17.67 15.16 24.41
N TRP A 30 -16.48 15.44 24.91
CA TRP A 30 -16.05 16.78 25.27
C TRP A 30 -15.66 17.55 24.01
N ALA A 31 -16.24 18.73 23.82
CA ALA A 31 -15.66 19.72 22.92
C ALA A 31 -14.51 20.40 23.67
N TYR A 32 -13.31 20.39 23.08
CA TYR A 32 -12.12 20.95 23.70
C TYR A 32 -11.80 22.32 23.12
N SER A 33 -11.78 23.34 23.96
CA SER A 33 -11.36 24.70 23.63
C SER A 33 -10.10 25.10 24.42
N ASN A 34 -9.26 25.95 23.82
CA ASN A 34 -7.97 26.39 24.35
C ASN A 34 -7.10 25.22 24.89
N LEU A 35 -6.79 24.23 24.05
CA LEU A 35 -5.83 23.18 24.37
C LEU A 35 -4.41 23.78 24.53
N TYR A 36 -3.76 23.51 25.66
CA TYR A 36 -2.37 23.86 25.94
C TYR A 36 -1.63 22.69 26.61
N GLN A 37 -0.29 22.71 26.58
CA GLN A 37 0.53 21.65 27.12
C GLN A 37 0.82 21.85 28.61
N GLN A 38 0.71 20.78 29.40
CA GLN A 38 1.24 20.72 30.76
C GLN A 38 2.02 19.41 30.96
N GLY A 39 3.33 19.45 30.74
CA GLY A 39 4.18 18.26 30.80
C GLY A 39 3.89 17.29 29.65
N ASP A 40 3.52 16.05 29.98
CA ASP A 40 3.19 14.98 29.03
C ASP A 40 1.70 14.97 28.59
N GLN A 41 0.89 15.86 29.16
CA GLN A 41 -0.56 15.93 29.01
C GLN A 41 -1.00 17.09 28.11
N VAL A 42 -1.98 16.83 27.23
CA VAL A 42 -2.79 17.90 26.66
C VAL A 42 -3.85 18.26 27.69
N VAL A 43 -3.88 19.53 28.09
CA VAL A 43 -4.84 20.11 29.01
C VAL A 43 -5.69 21.12 28.24
N GLY A 44 -6.98 21.21 28.54
CA GLY A 44 -7.82 22.26 27.98
C GLY A 44 -9.18 22.30 28.62
N TYR A 45 -9.99 23.26 28.18
CA TYR A 45 -11.35 23.43 28.69
C TYR A 45 -12.25 22.47 27.94
N ALA A 46 -13.05 21.76 28.73
CA ALA A 46 -14.00 20.79 28.24
C ALA A 46 -15.39 21.41 28.48
N GLU A 47 -15.92 22.09 27.47
CA GLU A 47 -17.21 22.78 27.60
C GLU A 47 -18.34 21.75 27.68
N THR A 48 -18.96 21.66 28.86
CA THR A 48 -20.21 20.94 29.07
C THR A 48 -21.34 21.96 29.15
N ASP A 49 -22.02 22.21 28.04
CA ASP A 49 -23.14 23.15 28.01
C ASP A 49 -24.39 22.51 28.66
N LEU A 50 -24.53 22.69 29.97
CA LEU A 50 -25.71 22.27 30.74
C LEU A 50 -26.14 23.31 31.80
N LEU A 51 -26.98 24.29 31.41
CA LEU A 51 -27.88 24.98 32.35
C LEU A 51 -29.37 24.93 31.91
N SER A 52 -30.21 24.40 32.79
CA SER A 52 -31.67 24.32 32.66
C SER A 52 -32.28 25.21 33.75
N PRO A 53 -33.15 26.18 33.42
CA PRO A 53 -33.70 27.09 34.41
C PRO A 53 -34.85 26.43 35.18
N SER A 54 -34.67 26.21 36.49
CA SER A 54 -35.76 25.99 37.43
C SER A 54 -36.20 27.32 38.05
N LEU A 55 -37.35 27.86 37.62
CA LEU A 55 -37.99 29.01 38.28
C LEU A 55 -38.93 28.54 39.42
N PRO A 56 -39.07 29.31 40.51
CA PRO A 56 -39.85 28.90 41.67
C PRO A 56 -41.35 29.19 41.51
N CYS A 57 -42.19 28.25 41.94
CA CYS A 57 -43.63 28.46 42.07
C CYS A 57 -43.96 29.13 43.42
N TRP A 58 -44.72 30.22 43.43
CA TRP A 58 -45.29 30.78 44.66
C TRP A 58 -46.79 31.07 44.49
N GLU A 59 -47.57 30.56 45.45
CA GLU A 59 -48.89 31.03 45.91
C GLU A 59 -50.01 31.21 44.85
N THR A 60 -51.11 30.44 44.81
CA THR A 60 -51.80 29.63 45.83
C THR A 60 -52.64 28.50 45.18
N TYR A 61 -52.83 27.38 45.91
CA TYR A 61 -53.90 26.37 45.73
C TYR A 61 -54.41 26.02 44.30
N VAL A 62 -53.53 25.65 43.36
CA VAL A 62 -53.95 24.93 42.13
C VAL A 62 -52.93 23.84 41.75
N TRP A 63 -53.40 22.62 41.51
CA TRP A 63 -52.63 21.59 40.79
C TRP A 63 -52.73 21.87 39.28
N CYS A 64 -51.59 22.17 38.64
CA CYS A 64 -51.51 22.26 37.18
C CYS A 64 -50.52 21.22 36.63
N TRP A 65 -51.04 20.04 36.30
CA TRP A 65 -50.44 19.18 35.27
C TRP A 65 -50.71 19.80 33.91
N TRP A 66 -49.74 20.50 33.32
CA TRP A 66 -49.78 20.87 31.91
C TRP A 66 -48.52 20.36 31.21
N GLN A 67 -48.72 19.48 30.24
CA GLN A 67 -47.67 18.89 29.42
C GLN A 67 -47.30 19.87 28.30
N CYS A 68 -46.10 20.45 28.36
CA CYS A 68 -45.50 21.07 27.19
C CYS A 68 -44.69 20.01 26.45
N ASN A 69 -45.11 19.63 25.24
CA ASN A 69 -44.26 18.90 24.31
C ASN A 69 -43.26 19.90 23.72
N SER A 70 -42.02 19.85 24.22
CA SER A 70 -40.91 20.64 23.68
C SER A 70 -40.37 19.95 22.43
N TYR A 71 -40.76 20.43 21.26
CA TYR A 71 -40.08 20.09 20.00
C TYR A 71 -38.72 20.77 20.00
N VAL A 72 -37.64 20.13 19.55
CA VAL A 72 -36.43 20.88 19.18
C VAL A 72 -35.99 20.44 17.79
N GLU A 73 -36.01 21.40 16.86
CA GLU A 73 -35.32 21.28 15.59
C GLU A 73 -33.91 21.85 15.75
N ALA A 74 -32.92 21.08 15.32
CA ALA A 74 -31.54 21.53 15.18
C ALA A 74 -31.19 21.59 13.69
N THR A 75 -30.99 22.81 13.17
CA THR A 75 -30.67 23.06 11.76
C THR A 75 -29.19 23.45 11.60
N LEU A 76 -28.45 22.68 10.80
CA LEU A 76 -27.03 22.91 10.53
C LEU A 76 -26.82 23.79 9.30
N TYR A 77 -26.02 24.85 9.46
CA TYR A 77 -25.56 25.72 8.39
C TYR A 77 -24.02 25.78 8.32
N ASN A 78 -23.47 25.91 7.12
CA ASN A 78 -22.07 26.26 6.88
C ASN A 78 -22.04 27.35 5.79
N ASN A 79 -21.41 28.50 6.06
CA ASN A 79 -21.40 29.68 5.20
C ASN A 79 -22.81 30.05 4.66
N TRP A 80 -23.78 30.11 5.57
CA TRP A 80 -25.21 30.37 5.31
C TRP A 80 -25.95 29.34 4.44
N GLN A 81 -25.32 28.23 4.04
CA GLN A 81 -25.96 27.14 3.30
C GLN A 81 -26.40 26.00 4.24
N TYR A 82 -27.65 25.57 4.09
CA TYR A 82 -28.26 24.45 4.83
C TYR A 82 -27.54 23.12 4.54
N ARG A 83 -27.39 22.28 5.57
CA ARG A 83 -26.77 20.95 5.48
C ARG A 83 -27.67 19.81 5.98
N ALA A 84 -28.33 19.96 7.12
CA ALA A 84 -29.29 18.99 7.66
C ALA A 84 -30.18 19.62 8.74
N SER A 85 -31.38 19.06 8.94
CA SER A 85 -32.22 19.27 10.12
C SER A 85 -32.50 17.91 10.78
N TYR A 86 -32.46 17.89 12.11
CA TYR A 86 -32.85 16.73 12.92
C TYR A 86 -34.01 17.08 13.84
N TRP A 87 -34.89 16.10 14.05
CA TRP A 87 -36.14 16.23 14.77
C TRP A 87 -36.24 15.19 15.87
N TYR A 88 -36.66 15.61 17.05
CA TYR A 88 -37.07 14.71 18.12
C TYR A 88 -38.18 15.37 18.96
N GLU A 89 -39.05 14.54 19.53
CA GLU A 89 -40.17 14.95 20.36
C GLU A 89 -40.17 14.08 21.63
N GLN A 90 -40.29 14.69 22.81
CA GLN A 90 -40.40 13.93 24.06
C GLN A 90 -41.31 14.59 25.09
N PHE A 91 -41.96 13.73 25.88
CA PHE A 91 -42.81 14.11 27.00
C PHE A 91 -41.98 14.30 28.28
N GLN A 92 -42.12 15.49 28.89
CA GLN A 92 -41.77 15.86 30.28
C GLN A 92 -40.30 15.67 30.73
N GLY A 93 -39.65 16.80 31.02
CA GLY A 93 -38.29 16.88 31.59
C GLY A 93 -37.37 17.77 30.75
N GLY A 94 -36.43 18.47 31.39
CA GLY A 94 -35.55 19.44 30.71
C GLY A 94 -34.75 18.85 29.54
N CYS A 95 -34.62 19.60 28.45
CA CYS A 95 -34.16 19.09 27.16
C CYS A 95 -32.66 19.28 26.90
N TRP A 96 -31.94 18.15 26.82
CA TRP A 96 -30.62 17.96 26.20
C TRP A 96 -30.64 18.01 24.67
N VAL A 97 -30.03 19.00 24.01
CA VAL A 97 -29.79 18.96 22.55
C VAL A 97 -28.32 19.13 22.24
N MET A 98 -27.74 18.13 21.58
CA MET A 98 -26.36 18.12 21.10
C MET A 98 -26.37 17.87 19.59
N VAL A 99 -25.61 18.68 18.85
CA VAL A 99 -25.53 18.64 17.39
C VAL A 99 -24.09 18.39 16.98
N TRP A 100 -23.87 17.41 16.10
CA TRP A 100 -22.54 17.06 15.62
C TRP A 100 -22.37 17.50 14.17
N ALA A 101 -21.33 18.30 13.91
CA ALA A 101 -20.93 18.74 12.58
C ALA A 101 -19.40 18.90 12.51
N PRO A 102 -18.75 18.51 11.40
CA PRO A 102 -17.33 18.78 11.21
C PRO A 102 -17.11 20.27 10.95
N LEU A 103 -16.33 20.92 11.82
CA LEU A 103 -16.03 22.35 11.72
C LEU A 103 -14.72 22.56 10.95
N ALA A 104 -14.79 23.27 9.82
CA ALA A 104 -13.63 23.91 9.18
C ALA A 104 -13.73 25.43 9.40
N GLU A 105 -12.60 26.13 9.49
CA GLU A 105 -12.51 27.53 9.98
C GLU A 105 -13.64 28.47 9.52
N GLY A 106 -14.36 29.04 10.50
CA GLY A 106 -15.51 29.91 10.28
C GLY A 106 -16.28 30.19 11.59
N SER A 107 -17.20 31.15 11.54
CA SER A 107 -18.09 31.48 12.67
C SER A 107 -19.38 30.66 12.60
N TRP A 108 -19.76 30.04 13.71
CA TRP A 108 -20.91 29.13 13.80
C TRP A 108 -22.04 29.74 14.65
N SER A 109 -23.29 29.34 14.38
CA SER A 109 -24.42 29.65 15.25
C SER A 109 -25.41 28.49 15.31
N LEU A 110 -25.86 28.18 16.52
CA LEU A 110 -26.98 27.28 16.78
C LEU A 110 -28.27 28.11 16.80
N ARG A 111 -29.35 27.65 16.16
CA ARG A 111 -30.66 28.31 16.21
C ARG A 111 -31.71 27.32 16.70
N SER A 112 -32.37 27.65 17.80
CA SER A 112 -33.61 27.01 18.26
C SER A 112 -34.80 27.59 17.49
N ASN A 113 -35.72 26.73 17.05
CA ASN A 113 -36.97 27.16 16.41
C ASN A 113 -38.12 27.43 17.40
N HIS A 114 -37.93 27.21 18.71
CA HIS A 114 -38.73 27.94 19.71
C HIS A 114 -38.11 29.29 19.96
N GLY A 115 -38.89 30.34 19.69
CA GLY A 115 -38.50 31.71 19.99
C GLY A 115 -38.28 31.88 21.49
N VAL A 116 -37.11 32.40 21.85
CA VAL A 116 -36.91 33.00 23.18
C VAL A 116 -37.66 34.33 23.18
N SER A 117 -38.95 34.28 23.47
CA SER A 117 -39.79 35.46 23.61
C SER A 117 -39.50 36.16 24.93
N ASP A 118 -39.09 37.42 24.83
CA ASP A 118 -39.10 38.46 25.84
C ASP A 118 -38.19 38.28 27.08
N ILE A 119 -37.01 38.90 26.99
CA ILE A 119 -36.26 39.33 28.17
C ILE A 119 -36.96 40.57 28.74
N TYR A 120 -37.88 40.37 29.69
CA TYR A 120 -38.45 41.47 30.46
C TYR A 120 -37.50 41.93 31.57
N TYR A 121 -36.90 43.10 31.39
CA TYR A 121 -36.43 43.90 32.52
C TYR A 121 -37.63 44.54 33.19
N ASN A 122 -37.97 44.10 34.40
CA ASN A 122 -38.84 44.86 35.29
C ASN A 122 -37.99 45.52 36.39
N THR A 123 -37.77 46.82 36.26
CA THR A 123 -37.23 47.66 37.32
C THR A 123 -38.36 48.50 37.91
N ASP A 124 -39.07 47.96 38.89
CA ASP A 124 -39.81 48.78 39.85
C ASP A 124 -40.13 47.99 41.14
N TYR A 125 -40.00 48.67 42.28
CA TYR A 125 -40.26 48.19 43.65
C TYR A 125 -39.38 47.05 44.21
N GLY A 126 -38.13 47.40 44.50
CA GLY A 126 -37.75 47.57 45.90
C GLY A 126 -37.49 46.33 46.78
N MET A 127 -36.20 46.19 47.13
CA MET A 127 -35.61 45.59 48.34
C MET A 127 -34.72 44.35 48.17
N GLU A 128 -33.56 44.52 48.81
CA GLU A 128 -32.57 43.57 49.30
C GLU A 128 -31.64 42.82 48.33
N MET A 129 -30.35 42.97 48.66
CA MET A 129 -29.22 42.37 47.98
C MET A 129 -29.24 40.85 48.16
N TYR A 130 -29.17 40.11 47.06
CA TYR A 130 -28.64 38.74 47.08
C TYR A 130 -27.35 38.68 46.29
N TYR A 131 -26.30 38.17 46.93
CA TYR A 131 -25.00 37.97 46.32
C TYR A 131 -25.14 37.13 45.04
N PRO A 132 -24.43 37.46 43.95
CA PRO A 132 -24.19 36.46 42.92
C PRO A 132 -23.38 35.35 43.58
N TYR A 133 -24.01 34.19 43.78
CA TYR A 133 -23.24 32.96 43.83
C TYR A 133 -22.53 32.87 42.49
N LEU A 134 -21.25 33.25 42.49
CA LEU A 134 -20.29 32.71 41.56
C LEU A 134 -20.45 31.20 41.64
N PHE A 135 -21.14 30.63 40.65
CA PHE A 135 -20.80 29.30 40.20
C PHE A 135 -19.34 29.40 39.79
N GLN A 136 -18.45 29.06 40.73
CA GLN A 136 -17.17 28.51 40.36
C GLN A 136 -17.49 27.32 39.46
N PHE A 137 -17.42 27.56 38.16
CA PHE A 137 -16.99 26.55 37.22
C PHE A 137 -15.69 26.03 37.81
N ARG A 138 -15.76 24.92 38.56
CA ARG A 138 -14.56 24.17 38.92
C ARG A 138 -14.05 23.65 37.60
N GLU A 139 -13.07 24.35 37.06
CA GLU A 139 -12.31 23.97 35.87
C GLU A 139 -11.85 22.54 36.08
N ARG A 140 -12.59 21.58 35.50
CA ARG A 140 -12.23 20.18 35.52
C ARG A 140 -11.27 19.99 34.37
N TYR A 141 -10.00 20.26 34.65
CA TYR A 141 -8.91 19.90 33.76
C TYR A 141 -8.96 18.39 33.51
N ILE A 142 -9.13 18.02 32.25
CA ILE A 142 -9.06 16.64 31.79
C ILE A 142 -7.69 16.47 31.16
N ALA A 143 -6.89 15.59 31.74
CA ALA A 143 -5.65 15.15 31.13
C ALA A 143 -5.99 14.18 29.99
N ILE A 144 -5.73 14.60 28.75
CA ILE A 144 -5.77 13.69 27.60
C ILE A 144 -4.35 13.20 27.34
N TYR A 145 -4.20 11.89 27.25
CA TYR A 145 -2.98 11.22 26.84
C TYR A 145 -3.14 10.74 25.39
N PRO A 146 -2.75 11.54 24.38
CA PRO A 146 -2.79 11.08 23.01
C PRO A 146 -1.83 9.89 22.83
N ALA A 147 -2.31 8.89 22.09
CA ALA A 147 -1.55 7.71 21.72
C ALA A 147 -1.61 7.50 20.20
N VAL A 148 -0.54 6.96 19.64
CA VAL A 148 -0.36 6.70 18.20
C VAL A 148 0.17 5.28 18.03
N THR A 149 -0.35 4.58 17.03
CA THR A 149 0.18 3.32 16.52
C THR A 149 0.27 3.40 14.99
N ILE A 150 1.10 2.55 14.40
CA ILE A 150 1.30 2.43 12.96
C ILE A 150 0.74 1.09 12.47
N SER A 151 0.44 0.99 11.18
CA SER A 151 -0.17 -0.15 10.48
C SER A 151 0.56 -1.49 10.53
N GLY A 152 1.68 -1.60 11.24
CA GLY A 152 2.52 -2.79 11.32
C GLY A 152 3.53 -2.92 10.18
N ASP A 153 4.37 -3.95 10.28
CA ASP A 153 5.49 -4.18 9.36
C ASP A 153 5.01 -4.49 7.94
N GLN A 154 5.85 -4.15 6.94
CA GLN A 154 5.60 -4.37 5.52
C GLN A 154 6.80 -5.06 4.87
N TYR A 155 6.54 -5.96 3.91
CA TYR A 155 7.56 -6.62 3.11
C TYR A 155 7.19 -6.55 1.63
N VAL A 156 8.11 -6.05 0.82
CA VAL A 156 7.89 -5.73 -0.61
C VAL A 156 9.13 -6.05 -1.44
N PRO A 157 8.99 -6.40 -2.73
CA PRO A 157 10.12 -6.47 -3.65
C PRO A 157 10.62 -5.08 -4.07
N ASP A 158 11.91 -4.99 -4.40
CA ASP A 158 12.57 -3.81 -4.95
C ASP A 158 11.86 -3.36 -6.24
N SER A 159 11.13 -2.24 -6.16
CA SER A 159 10.48 -1.62 -7.31
C SER A 159 10.02 -0.22 -6.95
N GLU A 160 10.19 0.72 -7.89
CA GLU A 160 9.87 2.12 -7.64
C GLU A 160 8.34 2.39 -7.58
N TYR A 161 7.52 1.62 -8.32
CA TYR A 161 6.09 1.94 -8.52
C TYR A 161 5.09 0.79 -8.38
N SER A 162 5.52 -0.47 -8.54
CA SER A 162 4.57 -1.61 -8.67
C SER A 162 4.22 -2.25 -7.32
N TRP A 163 5.11 -2.12 -6.33
CA TRP A 163 4.99 -2.75 -5.02
C TRP A 163 5.39 -1.77 -3.91
N ALA A 164 4.77 -0.58 -3.91
CA ALA A 164 4.92 0.40 -2.86
C ALA A 164 4.33 -0.11 -1.53
N ALA A 165 5.06 -0.01 -0.42
CA ALA A 165 4.51 -0.35 0.89
C ALA A 165 3.62 0.79 1.42
N PHE A 166 2.54 0.42 2.12
CA PHE A 166 1.54 1.34 2.64
C PHE A 166 1.62 1.45 4.16
N PHE A 167 1.73 2.68 4.66
CA PHE A 167 1.73 2.97 6.09
C PHE A 167 0.65 3.96 6.46
N TYR A 168 -0.02 3.74 7.59
CA TYR A 168 -0.97 4.67 8.18
C TYR A 168 -0.87 4.71 9.69
N LEU A 169 -1.25 5.83 10.28
CA LEU A 169 -1.28 6.06 11.72
C LEU A 169 -2.71 5.94 12.26
N LEU A 170 -2.87 5.14 13.30
CA LEU A 170 -4.06 5.09 14.14
C LEU A 170 -3.77 5.91 15.40
N TYR A 171 -4.70 6.78 15.78
CA TYR A 171 -4.53 7.66 16.93
C TYR A 171 -5.78 7.71 17.80
N THR A 172 -5.59 7.89 19.10
CA THR A 172 -6.67 7.92 20.10
C THR A 172 -6.44 9.03 21.13
N GLY A 173 -7.50 9.42 21.84
CA GLY A 173 -7.50 10.47 22.85
C GLY A 173 -7.75 11.88 22.29
N ALA A 174 -7.06 12.27 21.22
CA ALA A 174 -7.21 13.56 20.56
C ALA A 174 -7.12 13.44 19.03
N GLN A 175 -7.40 14.54 18.30
CA GLN A 175 -7.18 14.67 16.86
C GLN A 175 -5.81 15.33 16.59
N PRO A 176 -4.95 14.76 15.73
CA PRO A 176 -3.72 15.40 15.32
C PRO A 176 -3.96 16.67 14.49
N THR A 177 -3.06 17.64 14.63
CA THR A 177 -3.00 18.87 13.83
C THR A 177 -2.05 18.76 12.64
N SER A 178 -1.08 17.85 12.69
CA SER A 178 -0.18 17.54 11.57
C SER A 178 0.52 16.19 11.75
N PHE A 179 1.10 15.68 10.66
CA PHE A 179 1.85 14.43 10.60
C PHE A 179 3.24 14.64 10.03
N ASP A 180 4.11 13.65 10.24
CA ASP A 180 5.47 13.59 9.72
C ASP A 180 5.87 12.12 9.48
N TRP A 181 6.72 11.87 8.48
CA TRP A 181 7.20 10.53 8.15
C TRP A 181 8.71 10.55 7.94
N SER A 182 9.42 9.66 8.63
CA SER A 182 10.87 9.47 8.47
C SER A 182 11.23 7.99 8.40
N PHE A 183 12.44 7.72 7.92
CA PHE A 183 13.03 6.38 7.89
C PHE A 183 14.42 6.39 8.53
N GLU A 184 14.84 5.25 9.04
CA GLU A 184 16.21 4.94 9.44
C GLU A 184 16.61 3.62 8.77
N ALA A 185 17.83 3.56 8.24
CA ALA A 185 18.44 2.34 7.69
C ALA A 185 19.49 1.81 8.66
N GLU A 186 19.83 0.53 8.57
CA GLU A 186 20.80 -0.09 9.46
C GLU A 186 22.21 0.52 9.30
N PRO A 187 22.98 0.72 10.39
CA PRO A 187 24.33 1.29 10.30
C PRO A 187 25.29 0.44 9.46
N GLY A 188 26.12 1.08 8.64
CA GLY A 188 27.05 0.39 7.74
C GLY A 188 26.43 -0.01 6.40
N ALA A 189 25.27 0.58 6.06
CA ALA A 189 24.57 0.37 4.81
C ALA A 189 25.24 1.02 3.59
N GLY A 190 25.41 0.23 2.52
CA GLY A 190 25.81 0.67 1.18
C GLY A 190 24.61 0.96 0.28
N ASN A 191 24.90 1.31 -0.98
CA ASN A 191 23.89 1.58 -2.03
C ASN A 191 22.85 2.69 -1.73
N TRP A 192 23.23 3.70 -0.93
CA TRP A 192 22.42 4.90 -0.62
C TRP A 192 20.98 4.58 -0.17
N PRO A 193 20.79 4.10 1.07
CA PRO A 193 19.46 3.81 1.62
C PRO A 193 18.55 5.03 1.54
N ASN A 194 17.35 4.86 0.99
CA ASN A 194 16.42 5.97 0.78
C ASN A 194 14.97 5.48 0.76
N VAL A 195 14.11 6.14 1.52
CA VAL A 195 12.65 5.96 1.45
C VAL A 195 12.00 7.32 1.21
N SER A 196 11.33 7.46 0.07
CA SER A 196 10.45 8.59 -0.22
C SER A 196 9.03 8.29 0.25
N PHE A 197 8.33 9.34 0.68
CA PHE A 197 6.94 9.26 1.15
C PHE A 197 6.04 10.03 0.19
N SER A 198 5.00 9.39 -0.34
CA SER A 198 4.06 10.03 -1.28
C SER A 198 3.23 11.14 -0.63
N ASN A 199 3.05 11.10 0.70
CA ASN A 199 2.26 12.06 1.47
C ASN A 199 2.91 12.31 2.84
N PRO A 200 4.07 13.03 2.89
CA PRO A 200 4.88 13.15 4.09
C PRO A 200 4.22 13.92 5.24
N SER A 201 3.13 14.66 4.97
CA SER A 201 2.37 15.42 5.97
C SER A 201 0.97 14.86 6.26
N GLY A 202 0.63 13.68 5.70
CA GLY A 202 -0.67 13.03 5.90
C GLY A 202 -0.66 11.90 6.94
N SER A 203 -1.85 11.50 7.39
CA SER A 203 -2.03 10.37 8.32
C SER A 203 -1.72 9.00 7.71
N PHE A 204 -1.54 8.94 6.39
CA PHE A 204 -1.13 7.77 5.63
C PHE A 204 -0.19 8.17 4.50
N THR A 205 0.66 7.25 4.08
CA THR A 205 1.60 7.42 2.97
C THR A 205 1.88 6.10 2.26
N TRP A 206 2.31 6.19 1.00
CA TRP A 206 2.98 5.11 0.28
C TRP A 206 4.48 5.39 0.26
N THR A 207 5.28 4.33 0.17
CA THR A 207 6.74 4.39 0.07
C THR A 207 7.24 3.77 -1.23
N ASN A 208 8.29 4.33 -1.83
CA ASN A 208 9.02 3.58 -2.86
C ASN A 208 9.86 2.49 -2.21
N SER A 209 10.04 1.37 -2.90
CA SER A 209 10.70 0.19 -2.36
C SER A 209 12.11 0.08 -2.95
N HIS A 210 13.07 0.80 -2.36
CA HIS A 210 14.48 0.81 -2.77
C HIS A 210 15.33 -0.07 -1.85
N TRP A 211 15.89 -1.15 -2.38
CA TRP A 211 16.81 -2.02 -1.64
C TRP A 211 18.16 -1.33 -1.40
N TYR A 212 18.77 -1.61 -0.26
CA TYR A 212 20.12 -1.14 0.07
C TYR A 212 21.02 -2.27 0.58
N ALA A 213 22.33 -2.11 0.48
CA ALA A 213 23.28 -3.16 0.85
C ALA A 213 23.51 -3.16 2.37
N ASN A 214 23.23 -4.26 3.07
CA ASN A 214 23.74 -4.49 4.42
C ASN A 214 24.31 -5.92 4.55
N PRO A 215 25.59 -6.10 4.90
CA PRO A 215 26.63 -5.07 4.98
C PRO A 215 26.88 -4.37 3.63
N ASP A 216 27.61 -3.25 3.65
CA ASP A 216 28.21 -2.64 2.45
C ASP A 216 29.30 -3.55 1.84
N SER A 217 28.89 -4.64 1.23
CA SER A 217 29.72 -5.60 0.50
C SER A 217 29.00 -6.06 -0.78
N PRO A 218 29.63 -5.93 -1.96
CA PRO A 218 29.10 -6.45 -3.23
C PRO A 218 28.62 -7.90 -3.19
N CYS A 219 29.26 -8.72 -2.36
CA CYS A 219 29.12 -10.19 -2.35
C CYS A 219 28.41 -10.73 -1.10
N ASP A 220 28.44 -10.00 0.01
CA ASP A 220 27.89 -10.45 1.29
C ASP A 220 26.61 -9.70 1.70
N ALA A 221 26.19 -8.69 0.93
CA ALA A 221 24.95 -7.96 1.18
C ALA A 221 23.72 -8.88 1.14
N SER A 222 22.87 -8.74 2.16
CA SER A 222 21.60 -9.46 2.26
C SER A 222 20.65 -9.15 1.10
N LEU A 223 20.00 -10.17 0.53
CA LEU A 223 18.90 -9.99 -0.45
C LEU A 223 17.64 -9.32 0.15
N THR A 224 17.65 -8.99 1.44
CA THR A 224 16.63 -8.22 2.14
C THR A 224 17.28 -7.08 2.91
N SER A 225 16.80 -5.86 2.71
CA SER A 225 17.25 -4.66 3.41
C SER A 225 16.10 -4.09 4.26
N THR A 226 16.36 -3.75 5.52
CA THR A 226 15.31 -3.38 6.48
C THR A 226 15.40 -1.90 6.86
N TYR A 227 14.32 -1.16 6.70
CA TYR A 227 14.20 0.21 7.24
C TYR A 227 13.30 0.22 8.48
N THR A 228 13.60 1.07 9.44
CA THR A 228 12.66 1.48 10.50
C THR A 228 11.90 2.70 10.00
N ILE A 229 10.60 2.55 9.73
CA ILE A 229 9.70 3.64 9.35
C ILE A 229 9.10 4.23 10.62
N THR A 230 9.27 5.54 10.82
CA THR A 230 8.68 6.27 11.95
C THR A 230 7.62 7.23 11.42
N GLY A 231 6.37 7.04 11.86
CA GLY A 231 5.29 8.01 11.64
C GLY A 231 5.02 8.79 12.92
N THR A 232 4.99 10.12 12.82
CA THR A 232 4.77 11.04 13.95
C THR A 232 3.48 11.83 13.75
N ALA A 233 2.67 11.94 14.81
CA ALA A 233 1.48 12.80 14.84
C ALA A 233 1.64 13.86 15.94
N ARG A 234 1.28 15.11 15.60
CA ARG A 234 1.36 16.27 16.48
C ARG A 234 -0.03 16.65 16.97
N PHE A 235 -0.18 16.88 18.27
CA PHE A 235 -1.43 17.26 18.95
C PHE A 235 -1.21 18.62 19.62
N GLY A 236 -1.19 19.69 18.81
CA GLY A 236 -0.68 20.98 19.26
C GLY A 236 0.83 20.92 19.52
N GLN A 237 1.27 21.10 20.77
CA GLN A 237 2.68 21.03 21.15
C GLN A 237 3.16 19.62 21.55
N ILE A 238 2.26 18.63 21.62
CA ILE A 238 2.62 17.25 22.00
C ILE A 238 2.83 16.40 20.76
N GLU A 239 4.01 15.77 20.66
CA GLU A 239 4.31 14.79 19.63
C GLU A 239 4.17 13.35 20.16
N ARG A 240 3.74 12.44 19.28
CA ARG A 240 3.72 10.99 19.50
C ARG A 240 4.12 10.30 18.21
N SER A 241 5.02 9.34 18.32
CA SER A 241 5.55 8.58 17.18
C SER A 241 5.32 7.09 17.36
N ALA A 242 5.16 6.37 16.26
CA ALA A 242 5.09 4.92 16.21
C ALA A 242 6.01 4.40 15.10
N GLN A 243 6.55 3.19 15.30
CA GLN A 243 7.55 2.59 14.42
C GLN A 243 7.09 1.23 13.87
N ALA A 244 7.42 0.97 12.61
CA ALA A 244 7.24 -0.31 11.92
C ALA A 244 8.45 -0.61 11.02
N SER A 245 8.67 -1.88 10.70
CA SER A 245 9.71 -2.29 9.77
C SER A 245 9.21 -2.29 8.32
N LEU A 246 10.06 -1.83 7.40
CA LEU A 246 9.91 -2.01 5.95
C LEU A 246 11.05 -2.90 5.44
N GLY A 247 10.74 -4.14 5.09
CA GLY A 247 11.66 -5.05 4.40
C GLY A 247 11.54 -4.89 2.89
N VAL A 248 12.60 -4.44 2.22
CA VAL A 248 12.70 -4.44 0.76
C VAL A 248 13.54 -5.63 0.31
N THR A 249 13.03 -6.43 -0.62
CA THR A 249 13.62 -7.71 -1.03
C THR A 249 14.03 -7.72 -2.50
N VAL A 250 15.08 -8.46 -2.84
CA VAL A 250 15.48 -8.77 -4.22
C VAL A 250 15.30 -10.28 -4.44
N PRO A 251 14.05 -10.76 -4.64
CA PRO A 251 13.73 -12.19 -4.55
C PRO A 251 14.05 -13.00 -5.82
N TRP A 252 14.38 -12.35 -6.94
CA TRP A 252 14.55 -13.04 -8.22
C TRP A 252 15.88 -13.77 -8.27
N ASN A 253 15.84 -15.11 -8.24
CA ASN A 253 17.01 -15.97 -8.42
C ASN A 253 16.64 -17.14 -9.37
N PRO A 254 17.18 -17.19 -10.60
CA PRO A 254 18.06 -16.20 -11.20
C PRO A 254 17.35 -14.86 -11.50
N GLY A 255 18.11 -13.80 -11.73
CA GLY A 255 17.55 -12.50 -12.12
C GLY A 255 17.03 -12.48 -13.57
N GLY A 256 17.68 -13.24 -14.44
CA GLY A 256 17.32 -13.44 -15.84
C GLY A 256 17.62 -14.87 -16.29
N ARG A 257 17.41 -15.14 -17.57
CA ARG A 257 17.87 -16.35 -18.25
C ARG A 257 17.94 -16.16 -19.75
N THR A 258 19.06 -16.60 -20.34
CA THR A 258 19.22 -16.76 -21.78
C THR A 258 19.03 -18.23 -22.15
N PHE A 259 18.10 -18.48 -23.07
CA PHE A 259 17.87 -19.79 -23.68
C PHE A 259 18.72 -19.91 -24.96
N PRO A 260 19.29 -21.09 -25.24
CA PRO A 260 20.12 -21.30 -26.43
C PRO A 260 19.31 -21.11 -27.73
N PRO A 261 19.99 -20.88 -28.87
CA PRO A 261 19.38 -20.87 -30.19
C PRO A 261 18.51 -22.11 -30.45
N GLU A 262 17.28 -21.90 -30.89
CA GLU A 262 16.46 -22.99 -31.44
C GLU A 262 17.02 -23.43 -32.80
N LEU A 263 17.00 -24.74 -33.07
CA LEU A 263 17.28 -25.30 -34.38
C LEU A 263 16.00 -25.86 -35.00
N THR A 264 15.58 -25.29 -36.13
CA THR A 264 14.35 -25.66 -36.81
C THR A 264 14.68 -26.29 -38.17
N VAL A 265 14.18 -27.51 -38.42
CA VAL A 265 14.19 -28.08 -39.78
C VAL A 265 13.00 -27.52 -40.55
N VAL A 266 13.29 -26.60 -41.48
CA VAL A 266 12.30 -25.85 -42.25
C VAL A 266 11.73 -26.69 -43.39
N SER A 267 12.58 -27.47 -44.05
CA SER A 267 12.14 -28.38 -45.10
C SER A 267 13.13 -29.54 -45.28
N LEU A 268 12.59 -30.64 -45.80
CA LEU A 268 13.32 -31.84 -46.19
C LEU A 268 12.93 -32.18 -47.62
N SER A 269 13.89 -32.56 -48.44
CA SER A 269 13.64 -33.14 -49.76
C SER A 269 14.01 -34.61 -49.75
N TYR A 270 13.16 -35.43 -50.37
CA TYR A 270 13.23 -36.88 -50.32
C TYR A 270 13.40 -37.46 -51.72
N GLU A 271 14.15 -38.54 -51.82
CA GLU A 271 14.23 -39.40 -53.01
C GLU A 271 13.83 -40.83 -52.63
N PHE A 272 13.10 -41.52 -53.50
CA PHE A 272 12.79 -42.95 -53.32
C PHE A 272 13.67 -43.77 -54.25
N GLN A 273 14.62 -44.51 -53.69
CA GLN A 273 15.61 -45.29 -54.43
C GLN A 273 15.84 -46.64 -53.74
N GLN A 274 16.04 -47.72 -54.50
CA GLN A 274 16.34 -49.06 -53.96
C GLN A 274 15.36 -49.54 -52.86
N SER A 275 14.07 -49.21 -53.00
CA SER A 275 13.00 -49.52 -52.03
C SER A 275 13.09 -48.79 -50.68
N MET A 276 13.85 -47.69 -50.61
CA MET A 276 14.03 -46.84 -49.44
C MET A 276 13.69 -45.38 -49.77
N TYR A 277 13.08 -44.66 -48.82
CA TYR A 277 13.06 -43.20 -48.83
C TYR A 277 14.36 -42.69 -48.22
N MET A 278 15.01 -41.72 -48.85
CA MET A 278 16.27 -41.11 -48.40
C MET A 278 16.15 -39.58 -48.41
N ILE A 279 16.75 -38.91 -47.41
CA ILE A 279 16.85 -37.45 -47.41
C ILE A 279 17.97 -37.03 -48.35
N ARG A 280 17.62 -36.26 -49.37
CA ARG A 280 18.55 -35.75 -50.40
C ARG A 280 19.12 -34.37 -50.04
N ASP A 281 18.29 -33.54 -49.42
CA ASP A 281 18.66 -32.21 -48.95
C ASP A 281 17.77 -31.82 -47.76
N ALA A 282 18.29 -30.97 -46.87
CA ALA A 282 17.59 -30.45 -45.71
C ALA A 282 17.89 -28.95 -45.57
N VAL A 283 16.87 -28.16 -45.25
CA VAL A 283 17.02 -26.75 -44.87
C VAL A 283 16.83 -26.65 -43.37
N VAL A 284 17.91 -26.33 -42.67
CA VAL A 284 17.94 -26.13 -41.22
C VAL A 284 18.23 -24.65 -40.94
N GLN A 285 17.54 -24.07 -39.97
CA GLN A 285 17.76 -22.70 -39.51
C GLN A 285 18.12 -22.67 -38.03
N ARG A 286 19.04 -21.77 -37.67
CA ARG A 286 19.40 -21.43 -36.28
C ARG A 286 18.70 -20.12 -35.93
N GLY A 287 17.84 -20.15 -34.93
CA GLY A 287 17.20 -18.97 -34.37
C GLY A 287 18.18 -18.09 -33.60
N ALA A 288 17.68 -16.97 -33.08
CA ALA A 288 18.39 -16.20 -32.06
C ALA A 288 18.23 -16.86 -30.67
N PRO A 289 19.21 -16.71 -29.76
CA PRO A 289 18.98 -16.96 -28.33
C PRO A 289 17.80 -16.10 -27.82
N GLN A 290 17.04 -16.62 -26.86
CA GLN A 290 15.92 -15.88 -26.26
C GLN A 290 16.26 -15.46 -24.83
N VAL A 291 16.01 -14.20 -24.48
CA VAL A 291 16.26 -13.66 -23.14
C VAL A 291 14.95 -13.46 -22.40
N VAL A 292 14.89 -13.90 -21.14
CA VAL A 292 13.83 -13.59 -20.19
C VAL A 292 14.45 -12.89 -18.99
N ILE A 293 13.95 -11.71 -18.64
CA ILE A 293 14.34 -10.98 -17.42
C ILE A 293 13.22 -11.14 -16.40
N TYR A 294 13.53 -11.64 -15.21
CA TYR A 294 12.56 -11.82 -14.12
C TYR A 294 12.50 -10.61 -13.19
N VAL A 295 13.59 -9.85 -13.09
CA VAL A 295 13.63 -8.55 -12.40
C VAL A 295 12.68 -7.55 -13.11
N PRO A 296 11.81 -6.82 -12.39
CA PRO A 296 10.94 -5.80 -12.97
C PRO A 296 11.73 -4.62 -13.55
N PRO A 297 11.29 -3.98 -14.65
CA PRO A 297 11.93 -2.78 -15.21
C PRO A 297 12.02 -1.57 -14.26
N SER A 298 11.27 -1.58 -13.16
CA SER A 298 11.27 -0.56 -12.10
C SER A 298 12.18 -0.90 -10.90
N SER A 299 12.91 -2.01 -10.96
CA SER A 299 13.98 -2.35 -10.01
C SER A 299 15.30 -1.74 -10.47
N GLN A 300 16.11 -1.27 -9.51
CA GLN A 300 17.45 -0.75 -9.77
C GLN A 300 18.40 -1.80 -10.39
N PHE A 301 18.10 -3.09 -10.23
CA PHE A 301 18.92 -4.19 -10.78
C PHE A 301 18.57 -4.58 -12.21
N TYR A 302 17.49 -4.07 -12.79
CA TYR A 302 17.00 -4.49 -14.11
C TYR A 302 18.07 -4.39 -15.20
N TYR A 303 18.74 -3.24 -15.30
CA TYR A 303 19.72 -2.97 -16.35
C TYR A 303 20.98 -3.84 -16.20
N LYS A 304 21.39 -4.12 -14.96
CA LYS A 304 22.52 -5.00 -14.64
C LYS A 304 22.29 -6.43 -15.15
N VAL A 305 21.11 -6.99 -14.84
CA VAL A 305 20.69 -8.32 -15.32
C VAL A 305 20.51 -8.30 -16.84
N TRP A 306 19.92 -7.25 -17.42
CA TRP A 306 19.78 -7.15 -18.87
C TRP A 306 21.14 -7.20 -19.59
N ILE A 307 22.15 -6.45 -19.13
CA ILE A 307 23.52 -6.51 -19.66
C ILE A 307 24.09 -7.93 -19.57
N HIS A 308 23.95 -8.59 -18.41
CA HIS A 308 24.44 -9.94 -18.17
C HIS A 308 23.90 -10.92 -19.24
N GLU A 309 22.58 -10.94 -19.43
CA GLU A 309 21.95 -11.79 -20.44
C GLU A 309 22.30 -11.37 -21.88
N GLN A 310 22.56 -10.09 -22.16
CA GLN A 310 23.05 -9.67 -23.49
C GLN A 310 24.46 -10.18 -23.79
N GLU A 311 25.32 -10.44 -22.81
CA GLU A 311 26.61 -11.11 -23.09
C GLU A 311 26.39 -12.58 -23.46
N HIS A 312 25.47 -13.29 -22.81
CA HIS A 312 25.09 -14.65 -23.24
C HIS A 312 24.54 -14.69 -24.68
N VAL A 313 23.74 -13.71 -25.09
CA VAL A 313 23.31 -13.58 -26.49
C VAL A 313 24.52 -13.42 -27.43
N GLN A 314 25.49 -12.58 -27.06
CA GLN A 314 26.71 -12.37 -27.84
C GLN A 314 27.61 -13.62 -27.88
N GLN A 315 27.66 -14.42 -26.82
CA GLN A 315 28.48 -15.63 -26.71
C GLN A 315 28.07 -16.74 -27.69
N PHE A 316 26.82 -16.76 -28.14
CA PHE A 316 26.36 -17.61 -29.25
C PHE A 316 26.73 -17.05 -30.64
N GLY A 317 27.39 -15.90 -30.72
CA GLY A 317 27.88 -15.28 -31.96
C GLY A 317 29.15 -15.94 -32.50
N PRO A 318 29.48 -15.76 -33.80
CA PRO A 318 30.64 -16.40 -34.43
C PRO A 318 31.96 -16.08 -33.71
N GLY A 319 32.77 -17.11 -33.47
CA GLY A 319 34.09 -16.98 -32.83
C GLY A 319 34.07 -16.73 -31.31
N ARG A 320 32.91 -16.79 -30.66
CA ARG A 320 32.76 -16.72 -29.20
C ARG A 320 32.63 -18.11 -28.56
N ILE A 321 32.64 -18.18 -27.23
CA ILE A 321 32.74 -19.43 -26.46
C ILE A 321 31.57 -20.42 -26.67
N LEU A 322 30.41 -19.96 -27.12
CA LEU A 322 29.25 -20.79 -27.51
C LEU A 322 28.92 -20.67 -29.01
N GLY A 323 29.80 -20.06 -29.81
CA GLY A 323 29.55 -19.65 -31.19
C GLY A 323 29.48 -20.79 -32.21
N ASP A 324 30.13 -21.91 -31.92
CA ASP A 324 30.07 -23.19 -32.64
C ASP A 324 28.83 -24.02 -32.27
N LEU A 325 28.17 -23.74 -31.13
CA LEU A 325 27.05 -24.54 -30.65
C LEU A 325 25.77 -24.29 -31.44
N TYR A 326 24.94 -25.32 -31.53
CA TYR A 326 23.67 -25.32 -32.27
C TYR A 326 23.89 -24.90 -33.74
N ASN A 327 24.88 -25.50 -34.38
CA ASN A 327 25.20 -25.26 -35.79
C ASN A 327 24.14 -25.92 -36.69
N ALA A 328 23.57 -25.14 -37.62
CA ALA A 328 22.55 -25.61 -38.56
C ALA A 328 23.13 -26.49 -39.69
N ASP A 329 24.35 -26.20 -40.16
CA ASP A 329 25.01 -26.98 -41.22
C ASP A 329 25.43 -28.37 -40.72
N GLU A 330 25.84 -28.48 -39.46
CA GLU A 330 26.15 -29.77 -38.83
C GLU A 330 24.90 -30.66 -38.75
N LEU A 331 23.78 -30.14 -38.23
CA LEU A 331 22.52 -30.89 -38.21
C LEU A 331 22.03 -31.23 -39.62
N ARG A 332 22.15 -30.29 -40.58
CA ARG A 332 21.83 -30.56 -41.99
C ARG A 332 22.64 -31.73 -42.54
N ASN A 333 23.95 -31.76 -42.29
CA ASN A 333 24.84 -32.80 -42.79
C ASN A 333 24.60 -34.15 -42.11
N LEU A 334 24.14 -34.17 -40.85
CA LEU A 334 23.70 -35.40 -40.16
C LEU A 334 22.37 -35.96 -40.70
N LEU A 335 21.49 -35.10 -41.24
CA LEU A 335 20.20 -35.51 -41.81
C LEU A 335 20.31 -36.00 -43.26
N ILE A 336 21.27 -35.51 -44.05
CA ILE A 336 21.44 -35.92 -45.45
C ILE A 336 21.92 -37.38 -45.52
N GLY A 337 21.27 -38.17 -46.38
CA GLY A 337 21.62 -39.58 -46.62
C GLY A 337 21.01 -40.57 -45.62
N ILE A 338 20.35 -40.13 -44.55
CA ILE A 338 19.55 -41.05 -43.72
C ILE A 338 18.39 -41.61 -44.55
N SER A 339 18.07 -42.88 -44.36
CA SER A 339 17.06 -43.57 -45.17
C SER A 339 16.28 -44.63 -44.40
N ALA A 340 15.04 -44.87 -44.83
CA ALA A 340 14.15 -45.88 -44.25
C ALA A 340 13.16 -46.45 -45.28
N PRO A 341 12.62 -47.67 -45.07
CA PRO A 341 11.60 -48.27 -45.95
C PRO A 341 10.29 -47.48 -46.07
N THR A 342 9.91 -46.71 -45.05
CA THR A 342 8.68 -45.88 -45.06
C THR A 342 8.97 -44.43 -44.64
N LEU A 343 8.10 -43.50 -45.04
CA LEU A 343 8.18 -42.11 -44.62
C LEU A 343 8.01 -41.94 -43.10
N ASP A 344 7.16 -42.73 -42.46
CA ASP A 344 6.97 -42.69 -41.00
C ASP A 344 8.25 -43.10 -40.26
N GLN A 345 8.92 -44.16 -40.74
CA GLN A 345 10.21 -44.60 -40.19
C GLN A 345 11.32 -43.57 -40.46
N LEU A 346 11.31 -42.93 -41.65
CA LEU A 346 12.24 -41.85 -41.96
C LEU A 346 12.03 -40.65 -41.05
N SER A 347 10.78 -40.26 -40.80
CA SER A 347 10.44 -39.16 -39.88
C SER A 347 10.86 -39.47 -38.44
N ALA A 348 10.71 -40.71 -37.98
CA ALA A 348 11.20 -41.12 -36.67
C ALA A 348 12.74 -40.97 -36.58
N LEU A 349 13.47 -41.44 -37.60
CA LEU A 349 14.94 -41.27 -37.65
C LEU A 349 15.38 -39.81 -37.70
N VAL A 350 14.66 -38.93 -38.42
CA VAL A 350 14.90 -37.47 -38.39
C VAL A 350 14.80 -36.94 -36.96
N THR A 351 13.73 -37.30 -36.25
CA THR A 351 13.49 -36.88 -34.87
C THR A 351 14.55 -37.43 -33.91
N ASP A 352 14.96 -38.70 -34.05
CA ASP A 352 16.02 -39.31 -33.24
C ASP A 352 17.38 -38.62 -33.46
N VAL A 353 17.74 -38.31 -34.71
CA VAL A 353 18.98 -37.58 -35.05
C VAL A 353 18.97 -36.17 -34.46
N GLN A 354 17.84 -35.46 -34.55
CA GLN A 354 17.68 -34.14 -33.93
C GLN A 354 17.84 -34.20 -32.41
N TYR A 355 17.17 -35.13 -31.73
CA TYR A 355 17.27 -35.27 -30.27
C TYR A 355 18.69 -35.63 -29.82
N LEU A 356 19.36 -36.56 -30.52
CA LEU A 356 20.74 -36.93 -30.21
C LEU A 356 21.69 -35.74 -30.39
N TYR A 357 21.59 -35.02 -31.50
CA TYR A 357 22.43 -33.86 -31.77
C TYR A 357 22.21 -32.75 -30.73
N LEU A 358 20.95 -32.38 -30.46
CA LEU A 358 20.63 -31.37 -29.43
C LEU A 358 21.08 -31.79 -28.03
N GLY A 359 20.98 -33.08 -27.69
CA GLY A 359 21.51 -33.62 -26.43
C GLY A 359 23.03 -33.45 -26.30
N LEU A 360 23.78 -33.70 -27.37
CA LEU A 360 25.23 -33.47 -27.41
C LEU A 360 25.58 -31.98 -27.32
N GLN A 361 24.84 -31.11 -28.03
CA GLN A 361 25.04 -29.65 -27.96
C GLN A 361 24.79 -29.11 -26.54
N ASN A 362 23.73 -29.58 -25.87
CA ASN A 362 23.43 -29.23 -24.48
C ASN A 362 24.53 -29.69 -23.50
N ALA A 363 25.07 -30.90 -23.69
CA ALA A 363 26.17 -31.39 -22.85
C ALA A 363 27.45 -30.55 -23.00
N VAL A 364 27.74 -30.04 -24.20
CA VAL A 364 28.86 -29.11 -24.41
C VAL A 364 28.55 -27.71 -23.85
N LEU A 365 27.30 -27.24 -23.94
CA LEU A 365 26.86 -26.00 -23.28
C LEU A 365 27.07 -26.08 -21.76
N GLU A 366 26.64 -27.16 -21.10
CA GLU A 366 26.83 -27.35 -19.65
C GLU A 366 28.31 -27.34 -19.24
N LEU A 367 29.21 -27.92 -20.05
CA LEU A 367 30.65 -27.89 -19.82
C LEU A 367 31.28 -26.50 -19.99
N ARG A 368 30.69 -25.64 -20.84
CA ARG A 368 31.20 -24.29 -21.12
C ARG A 368 30.49 -23.20 -20.30
N ALA A 369 29.33 -23.49 -19.72
CA ALA A 369 28.50 -22.53 -18.98
C ALA A 369 29.27 -21.76 -17.88
N PRO A 370 30.13 -22.37 -17.03
CA PRO A 370 30.85 -21.62 -16.01
C PRO A 370 31.75 -20.52 -16.59
N TYR A 371 32.38 -20.77 -17.75
CA TYR A 371 33.21 -19.77 -18.43
C TYR A 371 32.37 -18.68 -19.10
N ALA A 372 31.19 -19.05 -19.63
CA ALA A 372 30.23 -18.12 -20.21
C ALA A 372 29.63 -17.17 -19.14
N GLU A 373 29.23 -17.71 -17.98
CA GLU A 373 28.81 -16.97 -16.79
C GLU A 373 29.91 -16.02 -16.31
N HIS A 374 31.16 -16.50 -16.23
CA HIS A 374 32.30 -15.68 -15.82
C HIS A 374 32.54 -14.47 -16.75
N GLU A 375 32.50 -14.68 -18.08
CA GLU A 375 32.55 -13.60 -19.06
C GLU A 375 31.36 -12.62 -18.91
N ALA A 376 30.14 -13.12 -18.69
CA ALA A 376 28.95 -12.27 -18.51
C ALA A 376 29.05 -11.41 -17.24
N TYR A 377 29.54 -11.98 -16.13
CA TYR A 377 29.82 -11.23 -14.89
C TYR A 377 30.91 -10.18 -15.07
N GLN A 378 31.98 -10.42 -15.85
CA GLN A 378 32.99 -9.40 -16.14
C GLN A 378 32.40 -8.12 -16.78
N VAL A 379 31.27 -8.23 -17.49
CA VAL A 379 30.54 -7.10 -18.06
C VAL A 379 29.52 -6.53 -17.04
N SER A 380 28.68 -7.38 -16.43
CA SER A 380 27.59 -6.90 -15.55
C SER A 380 28.06 -6.37 -14.20
N ASP A 381 29.17 -6.87 -13.64
CA ASP A 381 29.66 -6.49 -12.31
C ASP A 381 30.11 -5.02 -12.25
N GLN A 382 30.55 -4.47 -13.39
CA GLN A 382 30.96 -3.07 -13.54
C GLN A 382 29.78 -2.10 -13.48
N SER A 383 28.56 -2.58 -13.79
CA SER A 383 27.33 -1.80 -13.81
C SER A 383 26.75 -1.62 -12.40
N ASP A 384 26.32 -0.40 -12.10
CA ASP A 384 25.66 -0.08 -10.84
C ASP A 384 24.21 -0.64 -10.80
N PRO A 385 23.70 -1.04 -9.62
CA PRO A 385 24.43 -1.12 -8.34
C PRO A 385 25.50 -2.23 -8.32
N ARG A 386 26.59 -1.99 -7.59
CA ARG A 386 27.67 -2.97 -7.40
C ARG A 386 27.41 -3.98 -6.29
N TYR A 387 26.18 -4.50 -6.25
CA TYR A 387 25.69 -5.52 -5.31
C TYR A 387 24.66 -6.36 -6.05
N VAL A 388 24.40 -7.58 -5.59
CA VAL A 388 23.37 -8.52 -6.14
C VAL A 388 23.56 -8.83 -7.64
N TYR A 389 23.41 -10.11 -8.04
CA TYR A 389 23.81 -10.55 -9.39
C TYR A 389 25.28 -10.16 -9.70
N GLN A 390 26.15 -10.35 -8.72
CA GLN A 390 27.59 -10.13 -8.82
C GLN A 390 28.31 -11.48 -9.00
N GLY A 391 29.38 -11.50 -9.79
CA GLY A 391 30.17 -12.71 -10.06
C GLY A 391 30.85 -13.27 -8.83
N CYS A 392 31.41 -12.41 -7.96
CA CYS A 392 31.87 -12.78 -6.61
C CYS A 392 32.78 -14.03 -6.50
N GLY A 393 33.59 -14.29 -7.54
CA GLY A 393 34.48 -15.45 -7.61
C GLY A 393 33.83 -16.75 -8.11
N ARG A 394 32.67 -16.67 -8.76
CA ARG A 394 32.06 -17.74 -9.56
C ARG A 394 32.76 -17.91 -10.92
#